data_AF-A0A6A0AXA3-F1
#
_entry.id   AF-A0A6A0AXA3-F1
#
_cell.length_a   1.000
_cell.length_b   1.000
_cell.length_c   1.000
_cell.angle_alpha   90.00
_cell.angle_beta   90.00
_cell.angle_gamma   90.00
#
_symmetry.space_group_name_H-M   'P 1'
#
loop_
_entity.id
_entity.type
_entity.pdbx_description
1 polymer ?
#
loop_
_entity_poly.entity_id
_entity_poly.type
_entity_poly.pdbx_seq_one_letter_code
_entity_poly.pdbx_strand_id
1 'polypeptide(L)'
;MYDPNGAGAIVFAVLAVAAEVEREGIREKTLEGLDTAARKGNHGGRPSVVDDDKLAIARARHAKGESVTAIAKALGISRATLYRHIGESD
;
A
#
# COMPACT_ATOMS: atom_id res chain seq x y z
N MET A 1 -42.82 -27.79 3.73
CA MET A 1 -43.40 -26.55 3.17
C MET A 1 -42.27 -25.53 3.22
N TYR A 2 -41.66 -25.21 2.07
CA TYR A 2 -40.61 -24.19 1.99
C TYR A 2 -41.30 -22.84 1.92
N ASP A 3 -41.07 -21.99 2.92
CA ASP A 3 -41.64 -20.64 3.00
C ASP A 3 -40.50 -19.60 2.94
N PRO A 4 -40.14 -19.15 1.72
CA PRO A 4 -39.07 -18.17 1.52
C PRO A 4 -39.40 -16.79 2.07
N ASN A 5 -40.63 -16.54 2.51
CA ASN A 5 -41.08 -15.27 3.09
C ASN A 5 -41.58 -15.41 4.54
N GLY A 6 -41.32 -16.57 5.15
CA GLY A 6 -41.70 -16.85 6.52
C GLY A 6 -40.82 -16.09 7.53
N ALA A 7 -41.12 -16.25 8.82
CA ALA A 7 -40.40 -15.58 9.89
C ALA A 7 -38.86 -15.77 9.84
N GLY A 8 -38.39 -16.93 9.38
CA GLY A 8 -36.95 -17.19 9.20
C GLY A 8 -36.26 -16.29 8.17
N ALA A 9 -36.95 -15.95 7.08
CA ALA A 9 -36.42 -15.04 6.06
C ALA A 9 -36.28 -13.61 6.61
N ILE A 10 -37.23 -13.16 7.43
CA ILE A 10 -37.19 -11.84 8.08
C ILE A 10 -36.04 -11.78 9.09
N VAL A 11 -35.89 -12.80 9.96
CA VAL A 11 -34.80 -12.87 10.93
C VAL A 11 -33.44 -12.87 10.22
N PHE A 12 -33.29 -13.64 9.15
CA PHE A 12 -32.08 -13.64 8.34
C PHE A 12 -31.79 -12.26 7.73
N ALA A 13 -32.80 -11.59 7.17
CA ALA A 13 -32.63 -10.26 6.60
C ALA A 13 -32.17 -9.23 7.65
N VAL A 14 -32.74 -9.24 8.85
CA VAL A 14 -32.31 -8.36 9.95
C VAL A 14 -30.86 -8.62 10.33
N LEU A 15 -30.46 -9.88 10.47
CA LEU A 15 -29.08 -10.25 10.79
C LEU A 15 -28.11 -9.88 9.67
N ALA A 16 -28.52 -10.03 8.40
CA ALA A 16 -27.71 -9.62 7.25
C ALA A 16 -27.48 -8.09 7.24
N VAL A 17 -28.54 -7.31 7.51
CA VAL A 17 -28.42 -5.84 7.63
C VAL A 17 -27.53 -5.47 8.82
N ALA A 18 -27.70 -6.11 9.98
CA ALA A 18 -26.85 -5.86 11.15
C ALA A 18 -25.37 -6.14 10.85
N ALA A 19 -25.08 -7.26 10.19
CA ALA A 19 -23.72 -7.61 9.79
C ALA A 19 -23.10 -6.59 8.82
N GLU A 20 -23.87 -6.03 7.89
CA GLU A 20 -23.36 -4.99 6.97
C GLU A 20 -23.06 -3.68 7.72
N VAL A 21 -23.92 -3.28 8.67
CA VAL A 21 -23.69 -2.08 9.49
C VAL A 21 -22.43 -2.25 10.34
N GLU A 22 -22.23 -3.41 10.96
CA GLU A 22 -21.01 -3.68 11.74
C GLU A 22 -19.76 -3.68 10.87
N ARG A 23 -19.84 -4.27 9.67
CA ARG A 23 -18.75 -4.30 8.69
C ARG A 23 -18.34 -2.89 8.26
N GLU A 24 -19.31 -2.03 7.93
CA GLU A 24 -19.01 -0.65 7.55
C GLU A 24 -18.44 0.14 8.73
N GLY A 25 -18.96 -0.08 9.94
CA GLY A 25 -18.42 0.55 11.16
C GLY A 25 -16.97 0.16 11.47
N ILE A 26 -16.56 -1.09 11.20
CA ILE A 26 -15.15 -1.52 11.30
C ILE A 26 -14.30 -0.80 10.24
N ARG A 27 -14.81 -0.71 9.02
CA ARG A 27 -14.12 -0.05 7.91
C ARG A 27 -13.89 1.43 8.19
N GLU A 28 -14.92 2.15 8.64
CA GLU A 28 -14.84 3.57 8.99
C GLU A 28 -13.78 3.83 10.05
N LYS A 29 -13.83 3.11 11.18
CA LYS A 29 -12.83 3.22 12.26
C LYS A 29 -11.41 2.89 11.79
N THR A 30 -11.26 1.94 10.88
CA THR A 30 -9.95 1.61 10.30
C THR A 30 -9.41 2.78 9.48
N LEU A 31 -10.25 3.40 8.66
CA LEU A 31 -9.87 4.56 7.85
C LEU A 31 -9.52 5.76 8.71
N GLU A 32 -10.29 6.04 9.77
CA GLU A 32 -9.98 7.09 10.74
C GLU A 32 -8.63 6.86 11.43
N GLY A 33 -8.34 5.61 11.81
CA GLY A 33 -7.06 5.21 12.39
C GLY A 33 -5.90 5.39 11.43
N LEU A 34 -6.07 4.97 10.17
CA LEU A 34 -5.07 5.15 9.10
C LEU A 34 -4.81 6.63 8.81
N ASP A 35 -5.85 7.46 8.74
CA ASP A 35 -5.70 8.90 8.53
C ASP A 35 -4.96 9.56 9.71
N THR A 36 -5.31 9.19 10.94
CA THR A 36 -4.61 9.65 12.14
C THR A 36 -3.13 9.26 12.13
N ALA A 37 -2.79 8.05 11.67
CA ALA A 37 -1.41 7.61 11.52
C ALA A 37 -0.68 8.37 10.40
N ALA A 38 -1.34 8.58 9.26
CA ALA A 38 -0.81 9.33 8.12
C ALA A 38 -0.48 10.79 8.50
N ARG A 39 -1.33 11.46 9.28
CA ARG A 39 -1.03 12.81 9.81
C ARG A 39 0.20 12.85 10.72
N LYS A 40 0.59 11.71 11.31
CA LYS A 40 1.83 11.56 12.09
C LYS A 40 3.03 11.12 11.24
N GLY A 41 2.89 11.04 9.92
CA GLY A 41 3.90 10.59 8.97
C GLY A 41 3.97 9.07 8.79
N ASN A 42 3.08 8.30 9.43
CA ASN A 42 3.05 6.84 9.32
C ASN A 42 2.01 6.41 8.28
N HIS A 43 2.43 6.27 7.03
CA HIS A 43 1.56 5.86 5.92
C HIS A 43 1.43 4.33 5.73
N GLY A 44 2.13 3.54 6.55
CA GLY A 44 2.15 2.08 6.44
C GLY A 44 2.84 1.59 5.16
N GLY A 45 2.43 0.43 4.66
CA GLY A 45 2.99 -0.17 3.44
C GLY A 45 4.34 -0.87 3.64
N ARG A 46 4.91 -1.36 2.53
CA ARG A 46 6.22 -2.02 2.54
C ARG A 46 7.32 -0.95 2.63
N PRO A 47 8.23 -1.00 3.62
CA PRO A 47 9.37 -0.09 3.68
C PRO A 47 10.18 -0.12 2.37
N SER A 48 10.66 1.06 1.93
CA SER A 48 11.53 1.14 0.77
C SER A 48 12.82 0.35 1.01
N VAL A 49 13.25 -0.42 0.02
CA VAL A 49 14.56 -1.09 0.01
C VAL A 49 15.70 -0.15 -0.36
N VAL A 50 15.36 1.03 -0.88
CA VAL A 50 16.31 2.08 -1.27
C VAL A 50 16.25 3.18 -0.22
N ASP A 51 17.40 3.41 0.40
CA ASP A 51 17.64 4.55 1.29
C ASP A 51 18.16 5.75 0.48
N ASP A 52 18.13 6.93 1.09
CA ASP A 52 18.56 8.19 0.46
C ASP A 52 20.06 8.15 0.07
N ASP A 53 20.88 7.46 0.86
CA ASP A 53 22.31 7.29 0.59
C ASP A 53 22.55 6.49 -0.71
N LYS A 54 21.85 5.38 -0.90
CA LYS A 54 21.88 4.60 -2.15
C LYS A 54 21.39 5.42 -3.32
N LEU A 55 20.39 6.29 -3.14
CA LEU A 55 19.92 7.20 -4.20
C LEU A 55 20.97 8.24 -4.56
N ALA A 56 21.61 8.85 -3.57
CA ALA A 56 22.68 9.82 -3.79
C ALA A 56 23.85 9.18 -4.55
N ILE A 57 24.28 7.99 -4.14
CA ILE A 57 25.34 7.23 -4.81
C ILE A 57 24.91 6.85 -6.23
N ALA A 58 23.69 6.36 -6.41
CA ALA A 58 23.14 5.99 -7.71
C ALA A 58 23.13 7.18 -8.69
N ARG A 59 22.64 8.35 -8.26
CA ARG A 59 22.61 9.58 -9.06
C ARG A 59 24.01 10.05 -9.42
N ALA A 60 24.94 10.04 -8.46
CA ALA A 60 26.33 10.43 -8.70
C ALA A 60 27.04 9.50 -9.71
N ARG A 61 26.80 8.19 -9.65
CA ARG A 61 27.34 7.22 -10.62
C ARG A 61 26.70 7.34 -11.99
N HIS A 62 25.39 7.58 -12.03
CA HIS A 62 24.66 7.81 -13.29
C HIS A 62 25.15 9.07 -13.99
N ALA A 63 25.38 10.16 -13.25
CA ALA A 63 25.94 11.41 -13.80
C ALA A 63 27.36 11.25 -14.37
N LYS A 64 28.12 10.26 -13.88
CA LYS A 64 29.43 9.88 -14.43
C LYS A 64 29.35 8.99 -15.69
N GLY A 65 28.14 8.66 -16.15
CA GLY A 65 27.91 7.82 -17.33
C GLY A 65 28.00 6.31 -17.08
N GLU A 66 27.98 5.87 -15.82
CA GLU A 66 27.94 4.42 -15.51
C GLU A 66 26.60 3.82 -15.96
N SER A 67 26.64 2.61 -16.52
CA SER A 67 25.42 1.91 -16.94
C SER A 67 24.52 1.57 -15.75
N VAL A 68 23.19 1.70 -15.93
CA VAL A 68 22.17 1.37 -14.91
C VAL A 68 22.33 -0.06 -14.38
N THR A 69 22.73 -1.01 -15.23
CA THR A 69 22.98 -2.40 -14.83
C THR A 69 24.15 -2.52 -13.85
N ALA A 70 25.24 -1.79 -14.10
CA ALA A 70 26.42 -1.80 -13.21
C ALA A 70 26.08 -1.17 -11.86
N ILE A 71 25.37 -0.03 -11.86
CA ILE A 71 24.94 0.66 -10.65
C ILE A 71 24.00 -0.22 -9.81
N ALA A 72 22.99 -0.83 -10.45
CA ALA A 72 22.04 -1.72 -9.78
C ALA A 72 22.73 -2.91 -9.11
N LYS A 73 23.69 -3.55 -9.81
CA LYS A 73 24.49 -4.65 -9.27
C LYS A 73 25.35 -4.20 -8.09
N ALA A 74 25.99 -3.04 -8.20
CA ALA A 74 26.85 -2.51 -7.13
C ALA A 74 26.06 -2.15 -5.86
N LEU A 75 24.82 -1.66 -6.01
CA LEU A 75 23.96 -1.25 -4.90
C LEU A 75 23.05 -2.38 -4.38
N GLY A 76 23.07 -3.56 -5.02
CA GLY A 76 22.24 -4.70 -4.61
C GLY A 76 20.74 -4.50 -4.82
N ILE A 77 20.33 -3.60 -5.72
CA ILE A 77 18.93 -3.29 -6.03
C ILE A 77 18.57 -3.73 -7.44
N SER A 78 17.29 -4.00 -7.69
CA SER A 78 16.84 -4.38 -9.03
C SER A 78 16.96 -3.19 -10.00
N ARG A 79 17.20 -3.48 -11.30
CA ARG A 79 17.19 -2.44 -12.34
C ARG A 79 15.86 -1.68 -12.38
N ALA A 80 14.74 -2.38 -12.20
CA ALA A 80 13.41 -1.76 -12.18
C ALA A 80 13.25 -0.79 -10.99
N THR A 81 13.80 -1.14 -9.82
CA THR A 81 13.85 -0.25 -8.66
C THR A 81 14.68 0.99 -8.97
N LEU A 82 15.85 0.82 -9.59
CA LEU A 82 16.73 1.93 -9.93
C LEU A 82 16.10 2.89 -10.95
N TYR A 83 15.47 2.37 -12.00
CA TYR A 83 14.74 3.18 -12.97
C TYR A 83 13.61 3.99 -12.36
N ARG A 84 12.86 3.39 -11.42
CA ARG A 84 11.76 4.09 -10.74
C ARG A 84 12.23 5.36 -10.04
N HIS A 85 13.41 5.34 -9.42
CA HIS A 85 13.90 6.49 -8.64
C HIS A 85 14.76 7.48 -9.44
N ILE A 86 15.41 7.03 -10.53
CA ILE A 86 16.21 7.92 -11.40
C ILE A 86 15.35 8.53 -12.52
N GLY A 87 14.32 7.82 -13.00
CA GLY A 87 13.40 8.31 -14.04
C GLY A 87 12.30 9.26 -13.55
N GLU A 88 12.12 9.40 -12.23
CA GLU A 88 11.17 10.34 -11.60
C GLU A 88 11.77 11.74 -11.38
N SER A 89 12.97 12.02 -11.93
CA SER A 89 13.70 13.28 -11.73
C SER A 89 13.65 14.24 -12.93
N ASP A 90 12.67 14.09 -13.82
CA ASP A 90 12.30 15.09 -14.87
C ASP A 90 10.96 15.76 -14.53
#